data_AF-A0A520HGR4-F1
#
_entry.id   AF-A0A520HGR4-F1
#
_cell.length_a   1.000
_cell.length_b   1.000
_cell.length_c   1.000
_cell.angle_alpha   90.00
_cell.angle_beta   90.00
_cell.angle_gamma   90.00
#
_symmetry.space_group_name_H-M   'P 1'
#
loop_
_entity.id
_entity.type
_entity.pdbx_description
1 polymer ?
#
loop_
_entity_poly.entity_id
_entity_poly.type
_entity_poly.pdbx_seq_one_letter_code
_entity_poly.pdbx_strand_id
1 'polypeptide(L)' 'MAACRARAMPYETRPIRITLIDDHPLFRRGVRSLLEHEPDIEVVAESESGVVGLRILGDKRPDIVILDVSMPDLNGI' A
#
# COMPACT_ATOMS: atom_id res chain seq x y z
N MET A 1 -42.13 -11.00 21.32
CA MET A 1 -41.47 -11.30 20.04
C MET A 1 -40.49 -10.17 19.72
N ALA A 2 -39.23 -10.34 20.10
CA ALA A 2 -38.17 -9.35 19.87
C ALA A 2 -37.35 -9.77 18.65
N ALA A 3 -37.48 -9.03 17.55
CA ALA A 3 -36.59 -9.20 16.41
C ALA A 3 -35.25 -8.54 16.74
N CYS A 4 -34.23 -9.37 16.96
CA CYS A 4 -32.83 -8.96 16.93
C CYS A 4 -32.54 -8.39 15.53
N ARG A 5 -32.55 -7.07 15.39
CA ARG A 5 -32.16 -6.40 14.15
C ARG A 5 -30.64 -6.55 14.04
N ALA A 6 -30.19 -7.44 13.16
CA ALA A 6 -28.82 -7.45 12.71
C ALA A 6 -28.50 -6.06 12.14
N ARG A 7 -27.65 -5.31 12.84
CA ARG A 7 -27.14 -4.01 12.40
C ARG A 7 -26.19 -4.30 11.25
N ALA A 8 -26.63 -4.09 10.02
CA ALA A 8 -25.73 -4.10 8.87
C ALA A 8 -24.62 -3.07 9.15
N MET A 9 -23.38 -3.53 9.31
CA MET A 9 -22.21 -2.67 9.30
C MET A 9 -21.87 -2.45 7.82
N PRO A 10 -22.10 -1.25 7.26
CA PRO A 10 -21.67 -0.96 5.91
C PRO A 10 -20.15 -0.86 5.99
N TYR A 11 -19.43 -1.86 5.51
CA TYR A 11 -18.05 -1.60 5.10
C TYR A 11 -18.15 -0.66 3.90
N GLU A 12 -18.18 0.64 4.15
CA GLU A 12 -17.78 1.61 3.14
C GLU A 12 -16.30 1.32 2.86
N THR A 13 -16.04 0.37 1.96
CA THR A 13 -14.70 -0.07 1.61
C THR A 13 -14.06 1.01 0.76
N ARG A 14 -13.51 2.04 1.41
CA ARG A 14 -12.53 2.88 0.74
C ARG A 14 -11.36 1.98 0.32
N PRO A 15 -10.87 2.13 -0.92
CA PRO A 15 -9.76 1.31 -1.38
C PRO A 15 -8.55 1.49 -0.47
N ILE A 16 -7.89 0.39 -0.14
CA ILE A 16 -6.69 0.33 0.69
C ILE A 16 -5.55 0.91 -0.13
N ARG A 17 -4.93 1.97 0.39
CA ARG A 17 -3.93 2.75 -0.32
C ARG A 17 -2.54 2.24 0.00
N ILE A 18 -1.85 1.69 -1.00
CA ILE A 18 -0.55 1.04 -0.85
C ILE A 18 0.54 1.86 -1.54
N THR A 19 1.71 1.97 -0.91
CA THR A 19 2.93 2.52 -1.54
C THR A 19 4.02 1.44 -1.62
N LEU A 20 4.67 1.32 -2.78
CA LEU A 20 5.77 0.37 -3.00
C LEU A 20 7.11 1.12 -2.98
N ILE A 21 8.06 0.68 -2.18
CA ILE A 21 9.41 1.24 -2.10
C ILE A 21 10.40 0.09 -2.20
N ASP A 22 11.03 -0.06 -3.35
CA ASP A 22 11.90 -1.18 -3.67
C ASP A 22 12.78 -0.78 -4.86
N ASP A 23 14.08 -1.07 -4.86
CA ASP A 23 15.02 -0.65 -5.91
C ASP A 23 15.02 -1.59 -7.14
N HIS A 24 14.29 -2.70 -7.09
CA HIS A 24 14.17 -3.72 -8.16
C HIS A 24 12.92 -3.51 -9.05
N PRO A 25 13.08 -3.02 -10.29
CA PRO A 25 11.94 -2.69 -11.15
C PRO A 25 11.05 -3.89 -11.54
N LEU A 26 11.59 -5.11 -11.53
CA LEU A 26 10.81 -6.32 -11.80
C LEU A 26 9.88 -6.68 -10.65
N PHE A 27 10.35 -6.54 -9.41
CA PHE A 27 9.54 -6.81 -8.23
C PHE A 27 8.39 -5.81 -8.13
N ARG A 28 8.68 -4.51 -8.24
CA ARG A 28 7.64 -3.45 -8.24
C ARG A 28 6.55 -3.71 -9.27
N ARG A 29 6.93 -4.02 -10.52
CA ARG A 29 5.97 -4.34 -11.59
C ARG A 29 5.15 -5.59 -11.31
N GLY A 30 5.78 -6.64 -10.78
CA GLY A 30 5.09 -7.88 -10.40
C GLY A 30 4.06 -7.64 -9.31
N VAL A 31 4.46 -6.99 -8.21
CA VAL A 31 3.57 -6.67 -7.09
C VAL A 31 2.45 -5.74 -7.53
N ARG A 32 2.77 -4.66 -8.25
CA ARG A 32 1.76 -3.73 -8.78
C ARG A 32 0.75 -4.46 -9.66
N SER A 33 1.22 -5.31 -10.58
CA SER A 33 0.32 -6.09 -11.43
C SER A 33 -0.58 -7.00 -10.62
N LEU A 34 -0.13 -7.59 -9.51
CA LEU A 34 -0.98 -8.41 -8.65
C LEU A 34 -2.03 -7.56 -7.91
N LEU A 35 -1.62 -6.41 -7.39
CA LEU A 35 -2.49 -5.52 -6.61
C LEU A 35 -3.53 -4.79 -7.46
N GLU A 36 -3.21 -4.44 -8.72
CA GLU A 36 -4.16 -3.78 -9.63
C GLU A 36 -5.36 -4.66 -10.03
N HIS A 37 -5.31 -5.98 -9.80
CA HIS A 37 -6.43 -6.87 -10.05
C HIS A 37 -7.45 -6.88 -8.89
N GLU A 38 -7.09 -6.34 -7.73
CA GLU A 38 -7.97 -6.31 -6.55
C GLU A 38 -8.76 -4.99 -6.50
N PRO A 39 -10.11 -5.03 -6.53
CA PRO A 39 -10.95 -3.84 -6.66
C PRO A 39 -10.97 -2.94 -5.40
N ASP A 40 -10.48 -3.45 -4.28
CA ASP A 40 -10.39 -2.77 -3.00
C ASP A 40 -8.96 -2.26 -2.70
N ILE A 41 -8.03 -2.32 -3.66
CA ILE A 41 -6.64 -1.87 -3.49
C ILE A 41 -6.30 -0.79 -4.51
N GLU A 42 -5.57 0.23 -4.05
CA GLU A 42 -5.03 1.29 -4.88
C GLU A 42 -3.53 1.49 -4.59
N VAL A 43 -2.69 1.36 -5.62
CA VAL A 43 -1.26 1.72 -5.52
C VAL A 43 -1.12 3.24 -5.73
N VAL A 44 -0.89 3.97 -4.64
CA VAL A 44 -0.90 5.45 -4.67
C VAL A 44 0.45 6.08 -4.97
N ALA A 45 1.54 5.32 -4.85
CA ALA A 45 2.88 5.72 -5.24
C ALA A 45 3.85 4.54 -5.33
N GLU A 46 4.94 4.76 -6.06
CA GLU A 46 6.09 3.86 -6.16
C GLU A 46 7.38 4.67 -6.00
N SER A 47 8.41 4.08 -5.40
CA SER A 47 9.74 4.66 -5.31
C SER A 47 10.82 3.58 -5.44
N GLU A 48 11.92 3.92 -6.11
CA GLU A 48 13.11 3.08 -6.18
C GLU A 48 14.16 3.45 -5.13
N SER A 49 13.96 4.57 -4.43
CA SER A 49 14.85 5.02 -3.36
C SER A 49 14.08 5.14 -2.06
N GLY A 50 14.68 4.64 -0.99
CA GLY A 50 14.15 4.77 0.36
C GLY A 50 13.90 6.21 0.81
N VAL A 51 14.86 7.11 0.54
CA VAL A 51 14.79 8.51 0.94
C VAL A 51 13.64 9.24 0.22
N VAL A 52 13.50 9.01 -1.08
CA VAL A 52 12.38 9.54 -1.87
C VAL A 52 11.06 8.91 -1.41
N GLY A 53 11.08 7.61 -1.10
CA GLY A 53 9.95 6.87 -0.57
C GLY A 53 9.42 7.49 0.73
N LEU A 54 10.29 7.77 1.69
CA LEU A 54 9.91 8.42 2.96
C LEU A 54 9.23 9.77 2.77
N ARG A 55 9.71 10.59 1.82
CA ARG A 55 9.04 11.87 1.48
C ARG A 55 7.64 11.63 0.91
N ILE A 56 7.51 10.66 0.00
CA ILE A 56 6.23 10.25 -0.59
C ILE A 56 5.25 9.79 0.50
N LEU A 57 5.69 9.07 1.53
CA LEU A 57 4.83 8.63 2.61
C LEU A 57 4.16 9.79 3.35
N GLY A 58 4.91 10.88 3.59
CA GLY A 58 4.38 12.10 4.21
C GLY A 58 3.28 12.77 3.40
N ASP A 59 3.47 12.81 2.07
CA ASP A 59 2.55 13.47 1.14
C ASP A 59 1.33 12.62 0.81
N LYS A 60 1.53 11.33 0.55
CA LYS A 60 0.49 10.41 0.08
C LYS A 60 -0.30 9.77 1.21
N ARG A 61 0.24 9.70 2.43
CA ARG A 61 -0.41 9.06 3.59
C ARG A 61 -1.05 7.71 3.23
N PRO A 62 -0.29 6.73 2.72
CA PRO A 62 -0.84 5.41 2.42
C PRO A 62 -1.24 4.68 3.71
N ASP A 63 -2.11 3.69 3.59
CA ASP A 63 -2.49 2.80 4.69
C ASP A 63 -1.43 1.73 4.93
N ILE A 64 -0.80 1.25 3.85
CA ILE A 64 0.22 0.19 3.87
C ILE A 64 1.42 0.61 3.02
N VAL A 65 2.62 0.25 3.50
CA VAL A 65 3.87 0.43 2.77
C VAL A 65 4.54 -0.92 2.61
N ILE A 66 4.90 -1.26 1.37
CA ILE A 66 5.76 -2.40 1.07
C ILE A 66 7.15 -1.84 0.83
N LEU A 67 8.10 -2.18 1.69
CA LEU A 67 9.46 -1.66 1.70
C LEU A 67 10.46 -2.80 1.53
N ASP A 68 11.37 -2.69 0.56
CA ASP A 68 12.56 -3.54 0.49
C ASP A 68 13.60 -3.08 1.52
N VAL A 69 13.99 -4.01 2.38
CA VAL A 69 15.01 -3.81 3.41
C VAL A 69 16.44 -3.99 2.89
N SER A 70 16.58 -4.53 1.68
CA SER A 70 17.87 -4.82 1.04
C SER A 70 18.42 -3.64 0.25
N MET A 71 17.70 -2.51 0.21
CA MET A 71 18.11 -1.31 -0.52
C MET A 71 19.38 -0.68 0.11
N PRO A 72 20.43 -0.42 -0.68
CA PRO A 72 21.68 0.16 -0.17
C PRO A 72 21.54 1.61 0.33
N ASP A 73 20.52 2.33 -0.16
CA ASP A 73 20.27 3.73 0.19
C ASP A 73 19.57 3.91 1.55
N LEU A 74 18.95 2.84 2.06
CA LEU A 74 18.38 2.75 3.39
C LEU A 74 19.29 1.83 4.19
N ASN A 75 20.26 2.41 4.90
CA ASN A 75 20.97 1.68 5.96
C ASN A 75 20.02 1.44 7.15
N GLY A 76 18.95 0.67 6.89
CA GLY A 76 18.29 -0.37 7.69
C GLY A 76 17.90 -0.21 9.16
N ILE A 77 18.42 0.75 9.95
CA ILE A 77 18.07 0.99 11.36
C ILE A 77 18.17 2.48 11.70
#